data_AF-V4C615-F1
#
_entry.id   AF-V4C615-F1
#
_cell.length_a   1.000
_cell.length_b   1.000
_cell.length_c   1.000
_cell.angle_alpha   90.00
_cell.angle_beta   90.00
_cell.angle_gamma   90.00
#
_symmetry.space_group_name_H-M   'P 1'
#
loop_
_entity.id
_entity.type
_entity.pdbx_description
1 polymer ?
#
loop_
_entity_poly.entity_id
_entity_poly.type
_entity_poly.pdbx_seq_one_letter_code
_entity_poly.pdbx_strand_id
1 'polypeptide(L)'
;TRNDFVRMIWDMKCDKVVMVTREFEGGKVTRKCEQYWPPEVGSSETFGVIKLILEEEIYRENYTKRHIIMERDGAIHKFYHFHYISWPDHGVPKTNDMLDFQFTVNKFKPESKSPVLVHCIAGIGRTGTYIAMDYCLKQYNDTGKVDVLECVKTLRQQRKGMIQTPVSFVVKSNNQIRHDEIAIKFIICELQ
;
A
#
# COMPACT_ATOMS: atom_id res chain seq x y z
N THR A 1 -10.06 2.73 15.45
CA THR A 1 -9.16 3.74 16.07
C THR A 1 -7.70 3.30 15.93
N ARG A 2 -6.68 4.08 16.34
CA ARG A 2 -5.25 3.67 16.27
C ARG A 2 -5.00 2.31 16.94
N ASN A 3 -5.57 2.11 18.12
CA ASN A 3 -5.44 0.85 18.89
C ASN A 3 -6.04 -0.33 18.13
N ASP A 4 -7.22 -0.18 17.54
CA ASP A 4 -7.85 -1.26 16.75
C ASP A 4 -7.03 -1.60 15.50
N PHE A 5 -6.43 -0.59 14.87
CA PHE A 5 -5.62 -0.77 13.68
C PHE A 5 -4.34 -1.56 14.00
N VAL A 6 -3.63 -1.19 15.07
CA VAL A 6 -2.45 -1.92 15.54
C VAL A 6 -2.82 -3.34 15.99
N ARG A 7 -3.96 -3.51 16.67
CA ARG A 7 -4.49 -4.83 17.02
C ARG A 7 -4.78 -5.69 15.79
N MET A 8 -5.35 -5.11 14.72
CA MET A 8 -5.61 -5.83 13.48
C MET A 8 -4.33 -6.33 12.81
N ILE A 9 -3.26 -5.52 12.79
CA ILE A 9 -1.94 -5.95 12.26
C ILE A 9 -1.44 -7.18 13.05
N TRP A 10 -1.57 -7.14 14.38
CA TRP A 10 -1.15 -8.23 15.27
C TRP A 10 -1.97 -9.51 15.08
N ASP A 11 -3.29 -9.40 15.10
CA ASP A 11 -4.21 -10.54 15.06
C ASP A 11 -4.14 -11.22 13.68
N MET A 12 -3.99 -10.46 12.61
CA MET A 12 -3.85 -10.97 11.24
C MET A 12 -2.41 -11.37 10.88
N LYS A 13 -1.45 -11.21 11.81
CA LYS A 13 -0.02 -11.51 11.59
C LYS A 13 0.53 -10.86 10.32
N CYS A 14 0.14 -9.62 10.05
CA CYS A 14 0.56 -8.92 8.84
C CYS A 14 2.07 -8.69 8.86
N ASP A 15 2.80 -9.28 7.90
CA ASP A 15 4.24 -9.04 7.71
C ASP A 15 4.51 -7.74 6.96
N LYS A 16 3.49 -7.23 6.25
CA LYS A 16 3.56 -6.04 5.39
C LYS A 16 2.36 -5.13 5.58
N VAL A 17 2.66 -3.86 5.79
CA VAL A 17 1.69 -2.76 5.82
C VAL A 17 2.09 -1.73 4.77
N VAL A 18 1.16 -1.35 3.90
CA VAL A 18 1.36 -0.38 2.82
C VAL A 18 0.44 0.80 3.04
N MET A 19 1.02 1.96 3.31
CA MET A 19 0.32 3.24 3.47
C MET A 19 0.53 4.09 2.21
N VAL A 20 -0.53 4.32 1.44
CA VAL A 20 -0.50 5.10 0.19
C VAL A 20 -1.18 6.47 0.34
N THR A 21 -0.88 7.16 1.44
CA THR A 21 -1.38 8.51 1.71
C THR A 21 -0.38 9.29 2.54
N ARG A 22 -0.37 10.62 2.40
CA ARG A 22 0.29 11.50 3.36
C ARG A 22 -0.50 11.53 4.67
N GLU A 23 0.21 11.79 5.77
CA GLU A 23 -0.41 12.08 7.07
C GLU A 23 -1.20 13.38 7.03
N PHE A 24 -0.76 14.34 6.20
CA PHE A 24 -1.39 15.62 6.01
C PHE A 24 -1.55 15.98 4.54
N GLU A 25 -2.61 16.71 4.21
CA GLU A 25 -2.87 17.27 2.89
C GLU A 25 -3.02 18.80 2.97
N GLY A 26 -2.81 19.49 1.84
CA GLY A 26 -2.92 20.96 1.76
C GLY A 26 -1.91 21.74 2.62
N GLY A 27 -0.68 21.25 2.80
CA GLY A 27 0.35 21.97 3.56
C GLY A 27 0.19 21.91 5.09
N LYS A 28 -0.19 20.74 5.63
CA LYS A 28 -0.46 20.47 7.07
C LYS A 28 -1.82 20.96 7.59
N VAL A 29 -2.69 21.46 6.72
CA VAL A 29 -4.01 22.00 7.13
C VAL A 29 -4.99 20.89 7.53
N THR A 30 -4.97 19.75 6.85
CA THR A 30 -5.89 18.64 7.17
C THR A 30 -5.12 17.37 7.52
N ARG A 31 -5.26 16.90 8.77
CA ARG A 31 -4.75 15.59 9.21
C ARG A 31 -5.61 14.50 8.59
N LYS A 32 -5.01 13.67 7.75
CA LYS A 32 -5.67 12.64 6.95
C LYS A 32 -5.46 11.23 7.49
N CYS A 33 -4.31 10.99 8.09
CA CYS A 33 -4.00 9.73 8.77
C CYS A 33 -3.26 10.04 10.06
N GLU A 34 -3.68 9.40 11.14
CA GLU A 34 -2.93 9.49 12.39
C GLU A 34 -1.74 8.54 12.32
N GLN A 35 -0.55 9.05 12.63
CA GLN A 35 0.63 8.23 12.84
C GLN A 35 0.31 7.13 13.87
N TYR A 36 0.55 5.87 13.51
CA TYR A 36 0.30 4.70 14.37
C TYR A 36 1.59 3.88 14.62
N TRP A 37 2.74 4.52 14.43
CA TRP A 37 4.07 3.95 14.66
C TRP A 37 4.91 4.92 15.50
N PRO A 38 5.92 4.44 16.25
CA PRO A 38 6.79 5.30 17.07
C PRO A 38 7.51 6.37 16.22
N PRO A 39 7.74 7.59 16.73
CA PRO A 39 8.24 8.71 15.93
C PRO A 39 9.72 8.64 15.58
N GLU A 40 10.52 7.93 16.37
CA GLU A 40 11.98 7.90 16.23
C GLU A 40 12.51 6.47 16.27
N VAL A 41 13.57 6.20 15.52
CA VAL A 41 14.25 4.89 15.56
C VAL A 41 14.79 4.63 16.97
N GLY A 42 14.55 3.42 17.48
CA GLY A 42 14.85 3.03 18.86
C GLY A 42 13.78 3.42 19.89
N SER A 43 12.80 4.26 19.51
CA SER A 43 11.67 4.59 20.38
C SER A 43 10.56 3.55 20.33
N SER A 44 9.69 3.59 21.33
CA SER A 44 8.52 2.71 21.40
C SER A 44 7.25 3.48 21.78
N GLU A 45 6.10 3.03 21.28
CA GLU A 45 4.78 3.55 21.64
C GLU A 45 3.83 2.38 21.91
N THR A 46 2.97 2.51 22.93
CA THR A 46 2.03 1.46 23.32
C THR A 46 0.62 1.79 22.84
N PHE A 47 -0.01 0.83 22.15
CA PHE A 47 -1.34 0.90 21.59
C PHE A 47 -2.23 -0.16 22.26
N GLY A 48 -2.93 0.24 23.32
CA GLY A 48 -3.67 -0.70 24.17
C GLY A 48 -2.70 -1.65 24.90
N VAL A 49 -2.71 -2.94 24.53
CA VAL A 49 -1.83 -3.98 25.11
C VAL A 49 -0.66 -4.35 24.21
N ILE A 50 -0.53 -3.69 23.06
CA ILE A 50 0.53 -3.97 22.07
C ILE A 50 1.54 -2.83 22.12
N LYS A 51 2.80 -3.16 22.34
CA LYS A 51 3.91 -2.20 22.26
C LYS A 51 4.55 -2.30 20.89
N LEU A 52 4.72 -1.16 20.22
CA LEU A 52 5.48 -1.04 18.98
C LEU A 52 6.85 -0.45 19.24
N ILE A 53 7.88 -0.99 18.60
CA ILE A 53 9.25 -0.47 18.63
C ILE A 53 9.69 -0.25 17.18
N LEU A 54 10.18 0.95 16.88
CA LEU A 54 10.71 1.26 15.55
C LEU A 54 12.19 0.86 15.51
N GLU A 55 12.52 -0.21 14.79
CA GLU A 55 13.90 -0.74 14.72
C GLU A 55 14.72 -0.08 13.62
N GLU A 56 14.11 0.19 12.46
CA GLU A 56 14.77 0.80 11.31
C GLU A 56 13.82 1.74 10.57
N GLU A 57 14.34 2.85 10.07
CA GLU A 57 13.64 3.74 9.14
C GLU A 57 14.56 4.18 8.00
N ILE A 58 14.16 3.86 6.77
CA ILE A 58 14.89 4.17 5.54
C ILE A 58 14.06 5.13 4.70
N TYR A 59 14.62 6.31 4.46
CA TYR A 59 14.03 7.31 3.59
C TYR A 59 14.46 7.09 2.13
N ARG A 60 13.49 7.20 1.22
CA ARG A 60 13.67 7.30 -0.23
C ARG A 60 12.99 8.57 -0.71
N GLU A 61 13.20 8.92 -1.97
CA GLU A 61 12.64 10.14 -2.56
C GLU A 61 11.11 10.22 -2.45
N ASN A 62 10.42 9.10 -2.71
CA ASN A 62 8.96 9.06 -2.83
C ASN A 62 8.24 8.22 -1.77
N TYR A 63 9.00 7.54 -0.91
CA TYR A 63 8.46 6.67 0.13
C TYR A 63 9.43 6.47 1.29
N THR A 64 8.90 6.04 2.42
CA THR A 64 9.67 5.62 3.60
C THR A 64 9.40 4.15 3.88
N LYS A 65 10.44 3.39 4.20
CA LYS A 65 10.35 2.01 4.67
C LYS A 65 10.70 1.96 6.15
N ARG A 66 9.88 1.31 6.98
CA ARG A 66 10.14 1.09 8.40
C ARG A 66 10.15 -0.39 8.71
N HIS A 67 11.00 -0.81 9.63
CA HIS A 67 10.95 -2.13 10.26
C HIS A 67 10.48 -1.96 11.70
N ILE A 68 9.35 -2.58 12.03
CA ILE A 68 8.66 -2.37 13.31
C ILE A 68 8.49 -3.71 14.00
N ILE A 69 8.83 -3.74 15.29
CA ILE A 69 8.60 -4.86 16.19
C ILE A 69 7.33 -4.59 16.99
N MET A 70 6.48 -5.60 17.10
CA MET A 70 5.31 -5.63 17.96
C MET A 70 5.57 -6.60 19.11
N GLU A 71 5.24 -6.19 20.33
CA GLU A 71 5.32 -7.02 21.53
C GLU A 71 3.95 -7.07 22.21
N ARG A 72 3.50 -8.27 22.57
CA ARG A 72 2.29 -8.50 23.38
C ARG A 72 2.41 -9.82 24.13
N ASP A 73 2.19 -9.78 25.45
CA ASP A 73 2.15 -10.97 26.33
C ASP A 73 3.38 -11.88 26.17
N GLY A 74 4.56 -11.29 26.01
CA GLY A 74 5.84 -12.00 25.79
C GLY A 74 6.06 -12.54 24.37
N ALA A 75 5.06 -12.47 23.50
CA ALA A 75 5.20 -12.80 22.09
C ALA A 75 5.71 -11.60 21.28
N ILE A 76 6.44 -11.89 20.20
CA ILE A 76 6.99 -10.90 19.28
C ILE A 76 6.48 -11.18 17.87
N HIS A 77 6.07 -10.12 17.17
CA HIS A 77 5.77 -10.14 15.73
C HIS A 77 6.51 -8.99 15.07
N LYS A 78 7.04 -9.18 13.85
CA LYS A 78 7.75 -8.13 13.11
C LYS A 78 7.03 -7.86 11.80
N PHE A 79 7.00 -6.59 11.39
CA PHE A 79 6.43 -6.22 10.11
C PHE A 79 7.18 -5.06 9.47
N TYR A 80 7.07 -4.98 8.14
CA TYR A 80 7.56 -3.87 7.36
C TYR A 80 6.43 -2.93 6.99
N HIS A 81 6.64 -1.63 7.26
CA HIS A 81 5.72 -0.57 6.90
C HIS A 81 6.28 0.24 5.74
N PHE A 82 5.58 0.22 4.61
CA PHE A 82 5.92 0.92 3.38
C PHE A 82 4.99 2.11 3.21
N HIS A 83 5.53 3.32 3.28
CA HIS A 83 4.77 4.56 3.27
C HIS A 83 5.06 5.37 2.02
N TYR A 84 4.16 5.34 1.04
CA TYR A 84 4.27 6.18 -0.15
C TYR A 84 3.79 7.60 0.16
N ILE A 85 4.70 8.57 0.06
CA ILE A 85 4.48 9.96 0.48
C ILE A 85 4.25 10.91 -0.71
N SER A 86 4.48 10.48 -1.94
CA SER A 86 4.39 11.35 -3.12
C SER A 86 3.08 11.21 -3.91
N TRP A 87 2.01 10.66 -3.31
CA TRP A 87 0.70 10.60 -4.00
C TRP A 87 0.01 11.97 -3.91
N PRO A 88 -0.32 12.63 -5.04
CA PRO A 88 -0.97 13.94 -5.02
C PRO A 88 -2.44 13.88 -4.56
N ASP A 89 -2.95 15.01 -4.05
CA ASP A 89 -4.34 15.16 -3.60
C ASP A 89 -5.32 15.09 -4.77
N HIS A 90 -4.97 15.76 -5.86
CA HIS A 90 -5.71 15.74 -7.12
C HIS A 90 -4.82 15.11 -8.20
N GLY A 91 -4.98 13.82 -8.42
CA GLY A 91 -4.33 13.10 -9.52
C GLY A 91 -3.73 11.77 -9.13
N VAL A 92 -2.70 11.38 -9.89
CA VAL A 92 -2.06 10.08 -9.82
C VAL A 92 -0.55 10.28 -9.66
N PRO A 93 0.15 9.38 -8.96
CA PRO A 93 1.59 9.44 -8.86
C PRO A 93 2.23 9.23 -10.24
N LYS A 94 3.47 9.70 -10.40
CA LYS A 94 4.25 9.37 -11.60
C LYS A 94 4.41 7.85 -11.69
N THR A 95 4.23 7.31 -12.89
CA THR A 95 4.22 5.86 -13.09
C THR A 95 5.52 5.20 -12.62
N ASN A 96 6.68 5.77 -12.95
CA ASN A 96 7.98 5.20 -12.55
C ASN A 96 8.15 5.17 -11.02
N ASP A 97 7.75 6.22 -10.32
CA ASP A 97 7.86 6.31 -8.85
C ASP A 97 6.98 5.26 -8.17
N MET A 98 5.75 5.08 -8.67
CA MET A 98 4.82 4.08 -8.15
C MET A 98 5.26 2.65 -8.47
N LEU A 99 5.84 2.42 -9.65
CA LEU A 99 6.40 1.12 -10.03
C LEU A 99 7.64 0.77 -9.20
N ASP A 100 8.55 1.72 -8.96
CA ASP A 100 9.71 1.51 -8.07
C ASP A 100 9.25 1.15 -6.64
N PHE A 101 8.25 1.87 -6.14
CA PHE A 101 7.66 1.57 -4.85
C PHE A 101 7.04 0.17 -4.82
N GLN A 102 6.21 -0.18 -5.81
CA GLN A 102 5.57 -1.50 -5.88
C GLN A 102 6.60 -2.64 -6.03
N PHE A 103 7.63 -2.44 -6.84
CA PHE A 103 8.73 -3.38 -6.96
C PHE A 103 9.44 -3.59 -5.62
N THR A 104 9.70 -2.50 -4.89
CA THR A 104 10.31 -2.55 -3.55
C THR A 104 9.43 -3.30 -2.55
N VAL A 105 8.11 -3.07 -2.54
CA VAL A 105 7.15 -3.79 -1.69
C VAL A 105 7.09 -5.28 -2.03
N ASN A 106 7.15 -5.63 -3.32
CA ASN A 106 7.05 -7.01 -3.80
C ASN A 106 8.36 -7.80 -3.66
N LYS A 107 9.51 -7.14 -3.72
CA LYS A 107 10.81 -7.76 -3.43
C LYS A 107 10.88 -8.29 -1.99
N PHE A 108 10.14 -7.66 -1.07
CA PHE A 108 9.97 -8.18 0.27
C PHE A 108 8.99 -9.36 0.26
N LYS A 109 9.54 -10.58 0.29
CA LYS A 109 8.76 -11.81 0.39
C LYS A 109 8.33 -11.98 1.86
N PRO A 110 7.03 -12.07 2.16
CA PRO A 110 6.60 -12.36 3.52
C PRO A 110 7.11 -13.74 3.92
N GLU A 111 7.45 -13.90 5.20
CA GLU A 111 7.85 -15.20 5.76
C GLU A 111 6.64 -16.13 5.90
N SER A 112 5.44 -15.54 5.93
CA SER A 112 4.18 -16.23 6.08
C SER A 112 3.23 -16.01 4.89
N LYS A 113 2.11 -16.75 4.89
CA LYS A 113 0.98 -16.51 3.96
C LYS A 113 0.02 -15.42 4.48
N SER A 114 0.46 -14.59 5.43
CA SER A 114 -0.37 -13.55 6.02
C SER A 114 -0.76 -12.47 5.00
N PRO A 115 -1.92 -11.82 5.19
CA PRO A 115 -2.38 -10.78 4.28
C PRO A 115 -1.46 -9.55 4.32
N VAL A 116 -1.30 -8.91 3.15
CA VAL A 116 -0.72 -7.58 3.04
C VAL A 116 -1.79 -6.55 3.37
N LEU A 117 -1.57 -5.75 4.40
CA LEU A 117 -2.49 -4.66 4.76
C LEU A 117 -2.18 -3.45 3.88
N VAL A 118 -3.15 -2.98 3.08
CA VAL A 118 -3.02 -1.73 2.31
C VAL A 118 -4.06 -0.73 2.79
N HIS A 119 -3.66 0.51 3.08
CA HIS A 119 -4.59 1.57 3.44
C HIS A 119 -4.19 2.96 2.92
N CYS A 120 -5.17 3.85 2.92
CA CYS A 120 -4.99 5.29 2.72
C CYS A 120 -5.74 6.03 3.83
N ILE A 121 -6.76 6.81 3.45
CA ILE A 121 -7.68 7.52 4.36
C ILE A 121 -8.97 6.71 4.49
N ALA A 122 -9.81 6.70 3.44
CA ALA A 122 -11.04 5.91 3.39
C ALA A 122 -10.82 4.43 3.02
N GLY A 123 -9.60 4.08 2.58
CA GLY A 123 -9.25 2.71 2.18
C GLY A 123 -9.98 2.22 0.93
N ILE A 124 -10.31 3.11 -0.01
CA ILE A 124 -11.07 2.76 -1.23
C ILE A 124 -10.46 3.34 -2.52
N GLY A 125 -10.14 4.64 -2.56
CA GLY A 125 -9.56 5.30 -3.74
C GLY A 125 -8.12 4.86 -4.03
N ARG A 126 -7.14 5.54 -3.42
CA ARG A 126 -5.69 5.22 -3.58
C ARG A 126 -5.37 3.76 -3.25
N THR A 127 -6.00 3.22 -2.20
CA THR A 127 -5.88 1.81 -1.81
C THR A 127 -6.34 0.88 -2.92
N GLY A 128 -7.51 1.11 -3.51
CA GLY A 128 -8.01 0.28 -4.60
C GLY A 128 -7.14 0.38 -5.84
N THR A 129 -6.68 1.59 -6.18
CA THR A 129 -5.77 1.80 -7.31
C THR A 129 -4.44 1.07 -7.12
N TYR A 130 -3.85 1.11 -5.92
CA TYR A 130 -2.61 0.38 -5.63
C TYR A 130 -2.80 -1.13 -5.73
N ILE A 131 -3.85 -1.67 -5.11
CA ILE A 131 -4.15 -3.12 -5.15
C ILE A 131 -4.41 -3.58 -6.58
N ALA A 132 -5.18 -2.81 -7.34
CA ALA A 132 -5.51 -3.14 -8.72
C ALA A 132 -4.27 -3.14 -9.62
N MET A 133 -3.37 -2.16 -9.44
CA MET A 133 -2.09 -2.14 -10.16
C MET A 133 -1.25 -3.38 -9.83
N ASP A 134 -1.12 -3.73 -8.55
CA ASP A 134 -0.36 -4.91 -8.13
C ASP A 134 -0.95 -6.21 -8.70
N TYR A 135 -2.28 -6.34 -8.66
CA TYR A 135 -3.00 -7.47 -9.24
C TYR A 135 -2.80 -7.57 -10.76
N CYS A 136 -3.01 -6.48 -11.48
CA CYS A 136 -2.87 -6.43 -12.95
C CYS A 136 -1.43 -6.74 -13.39
N LEU A 137 -0.42 -6.25 -12.66
CA LEU A 137 0.98 -6.54 -12.97
C LEU A 137 1.30 -8.02 -12.78
N LYS A 138 0.79 -8.65 -11.72
CA LYS A 138 0.92 -10.10 -11.51
C LYS A 138 0.21 -10.89 -12.60
N GLN A 139 -1.03 -10.54 -12.93
CA GLN A 139 -1.79 -11.16 -14.00
C GLN A 139 -1.05 -11.09 -15.35
N TYR A 140 -0.46 -9.94 -15.67
CA TYR A 140 0.35 -9.78 -16.88
C TYR A 140 1.60 -10.66 -16.86
N ASN A 141 2.33 -10.69 -15.74
CA ASN A 141 3.54 -11.51 -15.64
C ASN A 141 3.23 -13.00 -15.79
N ASP A 142 2.06 -13.44 -15.32
CA ASP A 142 1.66 -14.84 -15.37
C ASP A 142 1.05 -15.23 -16.73
N THR A 143 0.32 -14.31 -17.41
CA THR A 143 -0.52 -14.66 -18.58
C THR A 143 -0.23 -13.85 -19.84
N GLY A 144 0.57 -12.79 -19.76
CA GLY A 144 0.80 -11.83 -20.84
C GLY A 144 -0.41 -10.94 -21.16
N LYS A 145 -1.49 -11.01 -20.37
CA LYS A 145 -2.73 -10.26 -20.58
C LYS A 145 -3.19 -9.60 -19.28
N VAL A 146 -3.94 -8.51 -19.41
CA VAL A 146 -4.57 -7.81 -18.27
C VAL A 146 -6.03 -7.56 -18.59
N ASP A 147 -6.92 -7.90 -17.66
CA ASP A 147 -8.32 -7.47 -17.69
C ASP A 147 -8.57 -6.47 -16.54
N VAL A 148 -8.44 -5.19 -16.88
CA VAL A 148 -8.60 -4.11 -15.92
C VAL A 148 -10.06 -3.98 -15.46
N LEU A 149 -11.03 -4.25 -16.34
CA LEU A 149 -12.44 -4.14 -16.00
C LEU A 149 -12.85 -5.21 -15.00
N GLU A 150 -12.42 -6.45 -15.24
CA GLU A 150 -12.69 -7.56 -14.32
C GLU A 150 -12.00 -7.38 -12.98
N CYS A 151 -10.76 -6.85 -12.99
CA CYS A 151 -10.05 -6.46 -11.77
C CYS A 151 -10.87 -5.45 -10.93
N VAL A 152 -11.36 -4.38 -11.55
CA VAL A 152 -12.17 -3.35 -10.86
C VAL A 152 -13.47 -3.94 -10.30
N LYS A 153 -14.17 -4.77 -11.09
CA LYS A 153 -15.40 -5.45 -10.66
C LYS A 153 -15.15 -6.35 -9.45
N THR A 154 -14.13 -7.19 -9.51
CA THR A 154 -13.74 -8.10 -8.42
C THR A 154 -13.43 -7.32 -7.15
N LEU A 155 -12.66 -6.23 -7.24
CA LEU A 155 -12.33 -5.40 -6.09
C LEU A 155 -13.57 -4.74 -5.47
N ARG A 156 -14.51 -4.28 -6.30
CA ARG A 156 -15.77 -3.65 -5.83
C ARG A 156 -16.74 -4.64 -5.19
N GLN A 157 -16.71 -5.92 -5.59
CA GLN A 157 -17.45 -6.99 -4.93
C GLN A 157 -16.90 -7.29 -3.53
N GLN A 158 -15.58 -7.21 -3.33
CA GLN A 158 -14.95 -7.44 -2.03
C GLN A 158 -15.01 -6.23 -1.10
N ARG A 159 -14.93 -5.02 -1.66
CA ARG A 159 -15.05 -3.75 -0.91
C ARG A 159 -15.73 -2.69 -1.77
N LYS A 160 -16.91 -2.25 -1.34
CA LYS A 160 -17.67 -1.22 -2.05
C LYS A 160 -16.85 0.08 -2.22
N GLY A 161 -16.92 0.67 -3.42
CA GLY A 161 -16.30 1.97 -3.71
C GLY A 161 -14.82 1.92 -4.07
N MET A 162 -14.21 0.74 -4.23
CA MET A 162 -12.83 0.59 -4.70
C MET A 162 -12.63 1.30 -6.03
N ILE A 163 -11.55 2.10 -6.10
CA ILE A 163 -11.17 2.96 -7.23
C ILE A 163 -12.24 4.04 -7.49
N GLN A 164 -11.97 5.25 -6.97
CA GLN A 164 -12.93 6.37 -6.93
C GLN A 164 -12.73 7.42 -8.01
N THR A 165 -11.57 7.47 -8.66
CA THR A 165 -11.26 8.38 -9.76
C THR A 165 -10.68 7.58 -10.93
N PRO A 166 -10.90 8.01 -12.18
CA PRO A 166 -10.19 7.41 -13.31
C PRO A 166 -8.68 7.59 -13.15
N VAL A 167 -7.92 6.52 -13.39
CA VAL A 167 -6.46 6.50 -13.25
C VAL A 167 -5.87 5.74 -14.43
N SER A 168 -4.73 6.19 -14.95
CA SER A 168 -4.00 5.48 -16.00
C SER A 168 -2.54 5.34 -15.61
N PHE A 169 -2.01 4.13 -15.69
CA PHE A 169 -0.57 3.84 -15.60
C PHE A 169 -0.11 3.26 -16.94
N VAL A 170 1.02 3.73 -17.43
CA VAL A 170 1.68 3.15 -18.61
C VAL A 170 2.95 2.47 -18.14
N VAL A 171 2.95 1.14 -18.16
CA VAL A 171 4.03 0.30 -17.68
C VAL A 171 4.81 -0.21 -18.89
N LYS A 172 6.11 0.03 -18.93
CA LYS A 172 6.98 -0.54 -19.97
C LYS A 172 7.51 -1.89 -19.49
N SER A 173 7.16 -2.96 -20.19
CA SER A 173 7.74 -4.27 -19.95
C SER A 173 9.19 -4.28 -20.45
N ASN A 174 10.15 -4.52 -19.55
CA ASN A 174 11.58 -4.65 -19.89
C ASN A 174 11.96 -6.05 -20.38
N ASN A 175 11.00 -6.91 -20.72
CA ASN A 175 11.33 -8.24 -21.26
C ASN A 175 12.09 -8.08 -22.59
N GLN A 176 13.35 -8.51 -22.59
CA GLN A 176 14.45 -8.14 -23.49
C GLN A 176 14.28 -8.53 -24.98
N ILE A 177 13.05 -8.85 -25.43
CA ILE A 177 12.74 -9.30 -26.79
C ILE A 177 11.56 -8.52 -27.40
N ARG A 178 10.73 -7.82 -26.59
CA ARG A 178 9.62 -6.97 -27.07
C ARG A 178 9.38 -5.78 -26.14
N HIS A 179 9.47 -4.57 -26.68
CA HIS A 179 9.02 -3.35 -26.00
C HIS A 179 7.49 -3.28 -26.06
N ASP A 180 6.80 -4.11 -25.28
CA ASP A 180 5.36 -4.01 -25.13
C ASP A 180 5.04 -2.97 -24.04
N GLU A 181 4.32 -1.91 -24.41
CA GLU A 181 3.78 -0.94 -23.46
C GLU A 181 2.41 -1.42 -22.96
N ILE A 182 2.28 -1.59 -21.65
CA ILE A 182 1.02 -1.96 -21.00
C ILE A 182 0.38 -0.70 -20.47
N ALA A 183 -0.70 -0.26 -21.11
CA ALA A 183 -1.54 0.80 -20.57
C ALA A 183 -2.59 0.20 -19.63
N ILE A 184 -2.40 0.33 -18.32
CA ILE A 184 -3.39 0.00 -17.30
C ILE A 184 -4.26 1.24 -17.08
N LYS A 185 -5.43 1.29 -17.73
CA LYS A 185 -6.39 2.39 -17.57
C LYS A 185 -7.59 1.94 -16.74
N PHE A 186 -7.61 2.36 -15.49
CA PHE A 186 -8.77 2.22 -14.62
C PHE A 186 -9.79 3.32 -14.96
N ILE A 187 -10.83 2.95 -15.70
CA ILE A 187 -11.97 3.83 -15.97
C ILE A 187 -13.05 3.50 -14.94
N ILE A 188 -13.66 4.53 -14.35
CA ILE A 188 -14.92 4.32 -13.63
C ILE A 188 -15.98 4.12 -14.70
N CYS A 189 -16.28 2.87 -15.02
CA CYS A 189 -17.60 2.59 -15.57
C CYS A 189 -18.60 2.81 -14.44
N GLU A 190 -19.67 3.55 -14.70
CA GLU A 190 -20.87 3.62 -13.86
C GLU A 190 -21.57 2.26 -13.86
N LEU A 191 -20.87 1.22 -13.41
CA LEU A 191 -21.48 -0.05 -13.08
C LEU A 191 -22.02 0.12 -11.66
N GLN A 192 -23.27 0.56 -11.60
CA GLN A 192 -24.15 0.44 -10.44
C GLN A 192 -24.28 -1.03 -10.03
#